data_AF-A0AAW5VE45-F1
#
_entry.id   AF-A0AAW5VE45-F1
#
_cell.length_a   1.000
_cell.length_b   1.000
_cell.length_c   1.000
_cell.angle_alpha   90.00
_cell.angle_beta   90.00
_cell.angle_gamma   90.00
#
_symmetry.space_group_name_H-M   'P 1'
#
loop_
_entity.id
_entity.type
_entity.pdbx_description
1 polymer ?
#
loop_
_entity_poly.entity_id
_entity_poly.type
_entity_poly.pdbx_seq_one_letter_code
_entity_poly.pdbx_strand_id
1 'polypeptide(L)'
;MESKSGDISLKRIHLVMIGILTFSILNCATARVVSSKPGEGGTVALTQGILKSAEAKAEANNFMATNCGSKQVKILQEGEVVVGTTTNVNQNTNVNAQRNNSSFTKSNTNISVSTAQTSNTRNITEWQIEYACE
;
A
#
# COMPACT_ATOMS: atom_id res chain seq x y z
N MET A 1 -72.53 -17.73 11.97
CA MET A 1 -71.38 -16.94 11.51
C MET A 1 -70.71 -16.41 12.77
N GLU A 2 -69.73 -17.16 13.24
CA GLU A 2 -69.17 -17.04 14.58
C GLU A 2 -67.67 -16.80 14.44
N SER A 3 -67.19 -15.79 15.17
CA SER A 3 -65.81 -15.35 15.23
C SER A 3 -64.93 -16.37 15.94
N LYS A 4 -63.68 -16.54 15.51
CA LYS A 4 -62.58 -16.94 16.40
C LYS A 4 -61.21 -16.55 15.85
N SER A 5 -60.59 -15.60 16.55
CA SER A 5 -59.18 -15.24 16.50
C SER A 5 -58.27 -16.46 16.59
N GLY A 6 -57.31 -16.53 15.67
CA GLY A 6 -56.18 -17.46 15.75
C GLY A 6 -54.93 -16.70 16.18
N ASP A 7 -54.62 -16.78 17.47
CA ASP A 7 -53.31 -16.43 18.04
C ASP A 7 -52.21 -17.28 17.40
N ILE A 8 -51.23 -16.65 16.75
CA ILE A 8 -49.98 -17.31 16.39
C ILE A 8 -48.86 -16.70 17.24
N SER A 9 -48.70 -17.37 18.38
CA SER A 9 -47.57 -17.44 19.30
C SER A 9 -46.23 -16.98 18.71
N LEU A 10 -45.77 -15.83 19.21
CA LEU A 10 -44.42 -15.29 19.16
C LEU A 10 -43.40 -16.26 19.80
N LYS A 11 -42.84 -17.19 19.02
CA LYS A 11 -41.78 -18.10 19.47
C LYS A 11 -40.51 -17.89 18.63
N ARG A 12 -39.56 -17.18 19.24
CA ARG A 12 -38.10 -17.28 19.05
C ARG A 12 -37.61 -17.32 17.60
N ILE A 13 -37.50 -16.14 16.98
CA ILE A 13 -36.64 -15.91 15.82
C ILE A 13 -35.35 -15.25 16.35
N HIS A 14 -34.42 -16.08 16.81
CA HIS A 14 -33.04 -15.68 17.03
C HIS A 14 -32.16 -16.59 16.17
N LEU A 15 -31.16 -15.98 15.51
CA LEU A 15 -30.17 -16.56 14.60
C LEU A 15 -30.67 -16.81 13.18
N VAL A 16 -30.50 -15.83 12.28
CA VAL A 16 -29.55 -15.89 11.13
C VAL A 16 -29.42 -14.45 10.58
N MET A 17 -28.60 -13.63 11.23
CA MET A 17 -28.06 -12.37 10.69
C MET A 17 -26.55 -12.37 10.96
N ILE A 18 -25.88 -13.37 10.39
CA ILE A 18 -24.41 -13.47 10.30
C ILE A 18 -24.20 -13.76 8.82
N GLY A 19 -23.50 -12.97 8.03
CA GLY A 19 -22.54 -11.93 8.34
C GLY A 19 -21.61 -11.91 7.13
N ILE A 20 -21.88 -11.03 6.17
CA ILE A 20 -20.91 -10.71 5.13
C ILE A 20 -20.87 -9.19 5.05
N LEU A 21 -20.31 -8.58 6.11
CA LEU A 21 -19.73 -7.26 6.02
C LEU A 21 -18.40 -7.47 5.29
N THR A 22 -18.42 -7.50 3.96
CA THR A 22 -17.19 -7.46 3.17
C THR A 22 -16.51 -6.13 3.50
N PHE A 23 -15.54 -6.18 4.40
CA PHE A 23 -14.65 -5.08 4.72
C PHE A 23 -13.78 -4.85 3.49
N SER A 24 -14.29 -4.04 2.56
CA SER A 24 -13.52 -3.53 1.44
C SER A 24 -12.34 -2.79 2.03
N ILE A 25 -11.17 -3.42 2.01
CA ILE A 25 -9.88 -2.80 2.27
C ILE A 25 -9.67 -1.74 1.18
N LEU A 26 -10.23 -0.56 1.43
CA LEU A 26 -9.95 0.66 0.69
C LEU A 26 -8.47 0.96 0.91
N ASN A 27 -7.66 0.83 -0.14
CA ASN A 27 -6.35 1.46 -0.19
C ASN A 27 -6.59 2.98 -0.18
N CYS A 28 -6.67 3.57 1.02
CA CYS A 28 -6.86 5.00 1.18
C CYS A 28 -5.66 5.74 0.56
N ALA A 29 -5.90 6.64 -0.39
CA ALA A 29 -4.91 7.62 -0.75
C ALA A 29 -4.76 8.59 0.42
N THR A 30 -3.53 8.83 0.86
CA THR A 30 -3.22 9.68 2.02
C THR A 30 -2.22 10.75 1.64
N ALA A 31 -2.25 11.88 2.33
CA ALA A 31 -1.16 12.84 2.31
C ALA A 31 -0.29 12.69 3.56
N ARG A 32 0.97 13.12 3.46
CA ARG A 32 1.89 13.21 4.60
C ARG A 32 2.69 14.49 4.53
N VAL A 33 3.05 15.02 5.69
CA VAL A 33 3.96 16.16 5.78
C VAL A 33 5.39 15.66 5.55
N VAL A 34 6.08 16.21 4.55
CA VAL A 34 7.51 15.96 4.30
C VAL A 34 8.36 16.93 5.11
N SER A 35 7.96 18.19 5.11
CA SER A 35 8.59 19.27 5.87
C SER A 35 7.56 20.34 6.19
N SER A 36 7.60 20.91 7.40
CA SER A 36 6.76 22.05 7.75
C SER A 36 7.56 23.09 8.54
N LYS A 37 7.34 24.35 8.18
CA LYS A 37 7.81 25.53 8.91
C LYS A 37 6.56 26.36 9.28
N PRO A 38 6.14 26.35 10.55
CA PRO A 38 4.91 27.03 10.98
C PRO A 38 4.89 28.50 10.57
N GLY A 39 3.84 28.92 9.88
CA GLY A 39 3.66 30.29 9.41
C GLY A 39 4.59 30.74 8.29
N GLU A 40 5.47 29.88 7.76
CA GLU A 40 6.36 30.17 6.63
C GLU A 40 6.03 29.35 5.39
N GLY A 41 5.80 28.03 5.54
CA GLY A 41 5.56 27.13 4.41
C GLY A 41 5.99 25.69 4.68
N GLY A 42 6.14 24.89 3.64
CA GLY A 42 6.61 23.52 3.76
C GLY A 42 6.44 22.69 2.49
N THR A 43 6.53 21.38 2.66
CA THR A 43 6.33 20.39 1.60
C THR A 43 5.41 19.29 2.11
N VAL A 44 4.36 18.99 1.35
CA VAL A 44 3.47 17.84 1.60
C VAL A 44 3.56 16.88 0.42
N ALA A 45 3.58 15.59 0.73
CA ALA A 45 3.60 14.53 -0.25
C ALA A 45 2.25 13.82 -0.31
N LEU A 46 1.85 13.42 -1.51
CA LEU A 46 0.68 12.61 -1.76
C LEU A 46 1.14 11.17 -2.03
N THR A 47 0.68 10.25 -1.19
CA THR A 47 0.92 8.83 -1.38
C THR A 47 0.02 8.33 -2.51
N GLN A 48 0.62 7.76 -3.55
CA GLN A 48 -0.14 7.22 -4.68
C GLN A 48 -0.83 5.90 -4.28
N GLY A 49 -2.12 5.98 -3.95
CA GLY A 49 -3.03 4.83 -3.81
C GLY A 49 -3.89 4.60 -5.06
N ILE A 50 -4.46 3.39 -5.19
CA ILE A 50 -5.34 2.98 -6.32
C ILE A 50 -6.63 3.83 -6.37
N LEU A 51 -7.04 4.46 -5.27
CA LEU A 51 -8.31 5.15 -5.15
C LEU A 51 -8.11 6.60 -4.71
N LYS A 52 -8.48 7.51 -5.62
CA LYS A 52 -8.83 8.94 -5.43
C LYS A 52 -7.74 9.88 -4.88
N SER A 53 -7.00 10.48 -5.81
CA SER A 53 -6.12 11.62 -5.56
C SER A 53 -6.82 12.82 -4.89
N ALA A 54 -8.15 12.93 -5.02
CA ALA A 54 -8.92 14.01 -4.40
C ALA A 54 -8.91 13.98 -2.87
N GLU A 55 -8.96 12.79 -2.26
CA GLU A 55 -8.96 12.63 -0.80
C GLU A 55 -7.59 13.00 -0.22
N ALA A 56 -6.51 12.51 -0.84
CA ALA A 56 -5.14 12.90 -0.50
C ALA A 56 -4.92 14.41 -0.71
N LYS A 57 -5.45 15.02 -1.78
CA LYS A 57 -5.35 16.47 -1.97
C LYS A 57 -6.08 17.27 -0.90
N ALA A 58 -7.26 16.82 -0.48
CA ALA A 58 -8.00 17.48 0.61
C ALA A 58 -7.23 17.40 1.94
N GLU A 59 -6.62 16.26 2.23
CA GLU A 59 -5.77 16.10 3.41
C GLU A 59 -4.51 16.96 3.34
N ALA A 60 -3.85 17.03 2.18
CA ALA A 60 -2.73 17.93 1.94
C ALA A 60 -3.12 19.40 2.16
N ASN A 61 -4.29 19.82 1.65
CA ASN A 61 -4.82 21.16 1.88
C ASN A 61 -5.03 21.44 3.37
N ASN A 62 -5.53 20.47 4.14
CA ASN A 62 -5.68 20.61 5.58
C ASN A 62 -4.33 20.78 6.29
N PHE A 63 -3.29 20.03 5.90
CA PHE A 63 -1.95 20.20 6.47
C PHE A 63 -1.38 21.58 6.16
N MET A 64 -1.51 22.05 4.90
CA MET A 64 -1.03 23.37 4.51
C MET A 64 -1.77 24.48 5.25
N ALA A 65 -3.10 24.42 5.32
CA ALA A 65 -3.92 25.40 6.03
C ALA A 65 -3.61 25.42 7.53
N THR A 66 -3.44 24.25 8.15
CA THR A 66 -3.07 24.14 9.58
C THR A 66 -1.70 24.76 9.84
N ASN A 67 -0.73 24.56 8.94
CA ASN A 67 0.61 25.12 9.08
C ASN A 67 0.64 26.64 8.86
N CYS A 68 -0.19 27.18 7.97
CA CYS A 68 -0.28 28.61 7.69
C CYS A 68 -1.21 29.39 8.64
N GLY A 69 -2.10 28.71 9.35
CA GLY A 69 -3.02 29.33 10.30
C GLY A 69 -3.97 30.31 9.58
N SER A 70 -3.85 31.60 9.89
CA SER A 70 -4.64 32.66 9.24
C SER A 70 -4.06 33.16 7.92
N LYS A 71 -2.82 32.78 7.58
CA LYS A 71 -2.17 33.17 6.32
C LYS A 71 -2.70 32.34 5.16
N GLN A 72 -2.66 32.89 3.95
CA GLN A 72 -3.05 32.17 2.75
C GLN A 72 -1.96 31.17 2.37
N VAL A 73 -2.38 30.01 1.88
CA VAL A 73 -1.48 29.01 1.31
C VAL A 73 -1.22 29.37 -0.15
N LYS A 74 0.05 29.52 -0.52
CA LYS A 74 0.48 29.68 -1.90
C LYS A 74 1.32 28.48 -2.32
N ILE A 75 0.87 27.81 -3.37
CA ILE A 75 1.62 26.71 -3.97
C ILE A 75 2.77 27.27 -4.79
N LEU A 76 3.99 26.83 -4.48
CA LEU A 76 5.20 27.20 -5.19
C LEU A 76 5.50 26.21 -6.32
N GLN A 77 5.38 24.91 -6.02
CA GLN A 77 5.66 23.85 -6.97
C GLN A 77 4.82 22.60 -6.67
N GLU A 78 4.35 21.92 -7.71
CA GLU A 78 3.75 20.59 -7.61
C GLU A 78 4.34 19.66 -8.66
N GLY A 79 4.61 18.40 -8.30
CA GLY A 79 5.08 17.43 -9.28
C GLY A 79 5.54 16.11 -8.68
N GLU A 80 5.88 15.17 -9.57
CA GLU A 80 6.42 13.87 -9.22
C GLU A 80 7.93 13.97 -8.95
N VAL A 81 8.35 13.54 -7.76
CA VAL A 81 9.74 13.61 -7.29
C VAL A 81 10.22 12.21 -6.96
N VAL A 82 11.46 11.87 -7.34
CA VAL A 82 12.09 10.60 -6.97
C VAL A 82 12.49 10.66 -5.50
N VAL A 83 11.83 9.84 -4.66
CA VAL A 83 12.06 9.80 -3.20
C VAL A 83 12.95 8.63 -2.78
N GLY A 84 13.20 7.67 -3.67
CA GLY A 84 14.07 6.55 -3.39
C GLY A 84 14.22 5.58 -4.55
N THR A 85 14.90 4.46 -4.30
CA THR A 85 15.04 3.35 -5.24
C THR A 85 14.76 2.03 -4.55
N THR A 86 14.01 1.15 -5.21
CA THR A 86 13.79 -0.23 -4.77
C THR A 86 14.58 -1.17 -5.66
N THR A 87 15.43 -1.99 -5.07
CA THR A 87 16.18 -3.04 -5.78
C THR A 87 15.62 -4.40 -5.39
N ASN A 88 15.04 -5.11 -6.35
CA ASN A 88 14.61 -6.50 -6.18
C ASN A 88 15.70 -7.44 -6.68
N VAL A 89 16.27 -8.23 -5.77
CA VAL A 89 17.27 -9.25 -6.09
C VAL A 89 16.58 -10.61 -6.12
N ASN A 90 16.60 -11.27 -7.28
CA ASN A 90 16.17 -12.65 -7.42
C ASN A 90 17.41 -13.53 -7.61
N GLN A 91 17.66 -14.41 -6.65
CA GLN A 91 18.72 -15.42 -6.74
C GLN A 91 18.08 -16.77 -7.03
N ASN A 92 18.40 -17.34 -8.18
CA ASN A 92 18.03 -18.71 -8.52
C ASN A 92 19.26 -19.61 -8.36
N THR A 93 19.20 -20.54 -7.41
CA THR A 93 20.27 -21.52 -7.20
C THR A 93 19.85 -22.84 -7.84
N ASN A 94 20.58 -23.27 -8.87
CA ASN A 94 20.35 -24.56 -9.52
C ASN A 94 21.44 -25.54 -9.08
N VAL A 95 21.04 -26.63 -8.41
CA VAL A 95 21.95 -27.70 -8.00
C VAL A 95 21.77 -28.86 -8.95
N ASN A 96 22.78 -29.11 -9.79
CA ASN A 96 22.74 -30.23 -10.73
C ASN A 96 23.57 -31.38 -10.16
N ALA A 97 22.91 -32.38 -9.60
CA ALA A 97 23.56 -33.57 -9.05
C ALA A 97 23.52 -34.71 -10.08
N GLN A 98 24.62 -34.91 -10.80
CA GLN A 98 24.74 -36.03 -11.75
C GLN A 98 25.06 -37.33 -10.98
N ARG A 99 24.04 -38.19 -10.79
CA ARG A 99 24.20 -39.51 -10.17
C ARG A 99 24.48 -40.56 -11.24
N ASN A 100 25.76 -40.87 -11.47
CA ASN A 100 26.14 -42.01 -12.31
C ASN A 100 25.89 -43.31 -11.52
N ASN A 101 24.84 -44.05 -11.89
CA ASN A 101 24.59 -45.38 -11.36
C ASN A 101 25.28 -46.41 -12.28
N SER A 102 26.53 -46.71 -11.99
CA SER A 102 27.24 -47.85 -12.59
C SER A 102 27.93 -48.61 -11.45
N SER A 103 27.39 -49.79 -11.15
CA SER A 103 27.91 -50.73 -10.18
C SER A 103 29.34 -51.13 -10.56
N PHE A 104 30.36 -50.45 -10.04
CA PHE A 104 31.66 -51.00 -9.57
C PHE A 104 32.82 -50.00 -9.40
N THR A 105 32.64 -48.68 -9.51
CA THR A 105 33.78 -47.74 -9.36
C THR A 105 33.48 -46.60 -8.39
N LYS A 106 34.41 -46.36 -7.44
CA LYS A 106 34.44 -45.19 -6.54
C LYS A 106 34.27 -43.92 -7.37
N SER A 107 33.11 -43.28 -7.29
CA SER A 107 32.79 -42.09 -8.08
C SER A 107 32.85 -40.84 -7.20
N ASN A 108 33.82 -39.96 -7.46
CA ASN A 108 33.85 -38.60 -6.91
C ASN A 108 32.64 -37.84 -7.46
N THR A 109 31.71 -37.46 -6.58
CA THR A 109 30.54 -36.67 -6.96
C THR A 109 30.97 -35.21 -7.11
N ASN A 110 31.21 -34.75 -8.34
CA ASN A 110 31.37 -33.32 -8.60
C ASN A 110 29.98 -32.68 -8.60
N ILE A 111 29.67 -31.93 -7.55
CA ILE A 111 28.45 -31.14 -7.45
C ILE A 111 28.76 -29.76 -8.05
N SER A 112 28.18 -29.44 -9.20
CA SER A 112 28.21 -28.07 -9.72
C SER A 112 26.97 -27.32 -9.23
N VAL A 113 27.21 -26.24 -8.49
CA VAL A 113 26.18 -25.29 -8.07
C VAL A 113 26.34 -24.06 -8.94
N SER A 114 25.35 -23.78 -9.78
CA SER A 114 25.30 -22.54 -10.56
C SER A 114 24.24 -21.62 -9.95
N THR A 115 24.66 -20.40 -9.59
CA THR A 115 23.76 -19.38 -9.05
C THR A 115 23.66 -18.25 -10.06
N ALA A 116 22.44 -18.00 -10.54
CA ALA A 116 22.14 -16.84 -11.38
C ALA A 116 21.43 -15.78 -10.53
N GLN A 117 21.98 -14.57 -10.50
CA GLN A 117 21.41 -13.43 -9.77
C GLN A 117 20.92 -12.39 -10.78
N THR A 118 19.62 -12.11 -10.76
CA THR A 118 19.03 -11.02 -11.54
C THR A 118 18.58 -9.90 -10.59
N SER A 119 19.05 -8.68 -10.84
CA SER A 119 18.70 -7.49 -10.05
C SER A 119 17.86 -6.54 -10.90
N ASN A 120 16.68 -6.16 -10.40
CA ASN A 120 15.84 -5.13 -11.01
C ASN A 120 15.74 -3.93 -10.06
N THR A 121 16.32 -2.80 -10.45
CA THR A 121 16.21 -1.53 -9.71
C THR A 121 15.13 -0.66 -10.34
N ARG A 122 14.20 -0.17 -9.52
CA ARG A 122 13.14 0.77 -9.93
C ARG A 122 13.15 1.99 -9.03
N ASN A 123 12.99 3.17 -9.61
CA ASN A 123 12.82 4.41 -8.86
C ASN A 123 11.44 4.44 -8.20
N ILE A 124 11.40 4.82 -6.93
CA ILE A 124 10.18 5.13 -6.20
C ILE A 124 9.95 6.62 -6.32
N THR A 125 8.81 6.98 -6.89
CA THR A 125 8.39 8.36 -7.08
C THR A 125 7.19 8.69 -6.20
N GLU A 126 7.09 9.96 -5.81
CA GLU A 126 6.00 10.48 -4.98
C GLU A 126 5.62 11.88 -5.47
N TRP A 127 4.33 12.20 -5.46
CA TRP A 127 3.89 13.54 -5.84
C TRP A 127 4.04 14.50 -4.67
N GLN A 128 4.79 15.57 -4.81
CA GLN A 128 5.04 16.56 -3.77
C GLN A 128 4.48 17.93 -4.15
N ILE A 129 4.07 18.67 -3.12
CA ILE A 129 3.56 20.03 -3.19
C ILE A 129 4.39 20.88 -2.24
N GLU A 130 5.17 21.80 -2.80
CA GLU A 130 5.89 22.83 -2.06
C GLU A 130 5.01 24.09 -1.96
N TYR A 131 4.92 24.66 -0.77
CA TYR A 131 4.03 25.78 -0.49
C TYR A 131 4.67 26.79 0.48
N ALA A 132 4.21 28.03 0.40
CA ALA A 132 4.53 29.13 1.31
C ALA A 132 3.25 29.68 1.95
N CYS A 133 3.40 30.29 3.14
CA CYS A 133 2.35 31.00 3.84
C CYS A 133 2.50 32.51 3.60
N GLU A 134 1.54 33.12 2.92
CA GLU A 134 1.54 34.56 2.57
C GLU A 134 0.34 35.31 3.16
#